data_AF-A0A972RY36-F1
#
_entry.id   AF-A0A972RY36-F1
#
_cell.length_a   1.000
_cell.length_b   1.000
_cell.length_c   1.000
_cell.angle_alpha   90.00
_cell.angle_beta   90.00
_cell.angle_gamma   90.00
#
_symmetry.space_group_name_H-M   'P 1'
#
loop_
_entity.id
_entity.type
_entity.pdbx_description
1 polymer ?
#
loop_
_entity_poly.entity_id
_entity_poly.type
_entity_poly.pdbx_seq_one_letter_code
_entity_poly.pdbx_strand_id
1 'polypeptide(L)'
;IDLKNYIPHKKFDLIYFDAFAPDKQPKLWTNTIFKILFDATNKNGILVTYSAKGTVKQALRNSGFFVKRLKGPIGKRHMIKAIKL
;
A
#
# COMPACT_ATOMS: atom_id res chain seq x y z
N ILE A 1 16.87 4.16 -4.81
CA ILE A 1 15.65 4.67 -5.48
C ILE A 1 14.80 5.34 -4.41
N ASP A 2 14.59 6.65 -4.49
CA ASP A 2 13.62 7.33 -3.62
C ASP A 2 12.22 7.14 -4.22
N LEU A 3 11.33 6.49 -3.46
CA LEU A 3 9.98 6.19 -3.91
C LEU A 3 9.18 7.46 -4.24
N LYS A 4 9.52 8.60 -3.64
CA LYS A 4 8.87 9.90 -3.91
C LYS A 4 9.09 10.39 -5.33
N ASN A 5 10.21 10.02 -5.93
CA ASN A 5 10.61 10.43 -7.27
C ASN A 5 10.56 9.26 -8.27
N TYR A 6 9.96 8.14 -7.87
CA TYR A 6 9.86 6.96 -8.73
C TYR A 6 8.82 7.20 -9.82
N ILE A 7 9.27 7.11 -11.08
CA ILE A 7 8.41 7.13 -12.25
C ILE A 7 8.28 5.67 -12.74
N PRO A 8 7.07 5.07 -12.71
CA PRO A 8 6.92 3.66 -13.09
C PRO A 8 7.14 3.46 -14.58
N HIS A 9 8.22 2.77 -14.96
CA HIS A 9 8.47 2.34 -16.34
C HIS A 9 7.94 0.93 -16.65
N LYS A 10 7.64 0.17 -15.61
CA LYS A 10 6.98 -1.14 -15.66
C LYS A 10 5.93 -1.20 -14.57
N LYS A 11 4.94 -2.06 -14.78
CA LYS A 11 3.88 -2.33 -13.81
C LYS A 11 4.09 -3.69 -13.16
N PHE A 12 3.56 -3.83 -11.95
CA PHE A 12 3.70 -5.02 -11.12
C PHE A 12 2.34 -5.63 -10.79
N ASP A 13 2.29 -6.95 -10.71
CA ASP A 13 1.10 -7.69 -10.27
C ASP A 13 1.03 -7.80 -8.74
N LEU A 14 2.16 -7.71 -8.06
CA LEU A 14 2.25 -7.80 -6.61
C LEU A 14 3.30 -6.84 -6.04
N ILE A 15 2.89 -6.06 -5.03
CA ILE A 15 3.74 -5.15 -4.27
C ILE A 15 3.68 -5.54 -2.79
N TYR A 16 4.84 -5.84 -2.21
CA TYR A 16 5.01 -5.98 -0.77
C TYR A 16 5.42 -4.63 -0.19
N PHE A 17 4.51 -3.95 0.50
CA PHE A 17 4.79 -2.67 1.11
C PHE A 17 5.15 -2.83 2.59
N ASP A 18 6.46 -2.89 2.85
CA ASP A 18 7.04 -3.14 4.16
C ASP A 18 7.98 -2.00 4.59
N ALA A 19 7.38 -0.86 4.91
CA ALA A 19 8.09 0.26 5.52
C ALA A 19 8.03 0.18 7.05
N PHE A 20 8.87 0.96 7.73
CA PHE A 20 8.71 1.19 9.17
C PHE A 20 7.32 1.72 9.49
N ALA A 21 6.87 1.46 10.73
CA ALA A 21 5.51 1.76 11.17
C ALA A 21 5.08 3.19 10.81
N PRO A 22 3.78 3.44 10.52
CA PRO A 22 3.31 4.77 10.13
C PRO A 22 3.68 5.89 11.08
N ASP A 23 3.83 5.63 12.37
CA ASP A 23 4.23 6.66 13.34
C ASP A 23 5.74 6.95 13.30
N LYS A 24 6.54 5.97 12.87
CA LYS A 24 8.00 6.10 12.75
C LYS A 24 8.40 6.75 11.43
N GLN A 25 7.66 6.45 10.35
CA GLN A 25 7.97 6.97 9.02
C GLN A 25 6.71 7.44 8.27
N PRO A 26 5.95 8.42 8.80
CA PRO A 26 4.65 8.82 8.27
C PRO A 26 4.67 9.26 6.81
N LYS A 27 5.80 9.83 6.36
CA LYS A 27 6.00 10.33 4.99
C LYS A 27 5.85 9.24 3.91
N LEU A 28 6.04 7.96 4.25
CA LEU A 28 5.85 6.85 3.31
C LEU A 28 4.41 6.33 3.24
N TRP A 29 3.54 6.70 4.18
CA TRP A 29 2.18 6.17 4.28
C TRP A 29 1.12 7.15 3.78
N THR A 30 1.51 8.05 2.88
CA THR A 30 0.67 9.12 2.36
C THR A 30 -0.08 8.69 1.10
N ASN A 31 -1.17 9.41 0.79
CA ASN A 31 -1.91 9.22 -0.46
C ASN A 31 -1.00 9.36 -1.69
N THR A 32 -0.08 10.32 -1.68
CA THR A 32 0.87 10.56 -2.77
C THR A 32 1.74 9.33 -3.05
N ILE A 33 2.29 8.71 -2.00
CA ILE A 33 3.10 7.49 -2.15
C ILE A 33 2.24 6.34 -2.69
N PHE A 34 1.04 6.13 -2.14
CA PHE A 34 0.17 5.06 -2.63
C PHE A 34 -0.33 5.32 -4.05
N LYS A 35 -0.42 6.57 -4.50
CA LYS A 35 -0.76 6.89 -5.90
C LYS A 35 0.34 6.45 -6.86
N ILE A 36 1.61 6.72 -6.52
CA ILE A 36 2.76 6.23 -7.31
C ILE A 36 2.72 4.70 -7.41
N LEU A 37 2.46 4.01 -6.29
CA LEU A 37 2.35 2.56 -6.28
C LEU A 37 1.14 2.05 -7.06
N PHE A 38 0.00 2.73 -6.99
CA PHE A 38 -1.19 2.41 -7.78
C PHE A 38 -0.91 2.51 -9.28
N ASP A 39 -0.20 3.56 -9.72
CA ASP A 39 0.17 3.75 -11.12
C ASP A 39 1.18 2.69 -11.59
N ALA A 40 2.06 2.25 -10.68
CA ALA A 40 2.96 1.11 -10.87
C ALA A 40 2.29 -0.26 -10.78
N THR A 41 0.98 -0.36 -10.50
CA THR A 41 0.29 -1.66 -10.36
C THR A 41 -0.53 -1.99 -11.61
N ASN A 42 -0.53 -3.26 -12.03
CA ASN A 42 -1.39 -3.76 -13.11
C ASN A 42 -2.87 -3.81 -12.69
N LYS A 43 -3.79 -3.88 -13.66
CA LYS A 43 -5.19 -4.21 -13.37
C LYS A 43 -5.23 -5.59 -12.69
N ASN A 44 -6.06 -5.72 -11.66
CA ASN A 44 -6.12 -6.85 -10.72
C ASN A 44 -4.85 -7.08 -9.88
N GLY A 45 -3.84 -6.23 -10.00
CA GLY A 45 -2.63 -6.28 -9.20
C GLY A 45 -2.89 -5.93 -7.73
N ILE A 46 -2.02 -6.41 -6.87
CA ILE A 46 -2.21 -6.41 -5.41
C ILE A 46 -1.06 -5.67 -4.72
N LEU A 47 -1.39 -4.83 -3.75
CA LEU A 47 -0.45 -4.37 -2.73
C LEU A 47 -0.83 -5.00 -1.38
N VAL A 48 0.14 -5.56 -0.68
CA VAL A 48 -0.05 -6.07 0.68
C VAL A 48 0.83 -5.32 1.67
N THR A 49 0.31 -5.10 2.89
CA THR A 49 1.08 -4.51 3.98
C THR A 49 0.60 -5.02 5.33
N TYR A 50 1.53 -5.10 6.30
CA TYR A 50 1.18 -5.48 7.68
C TYR A 50 0.38 -4.38 8.39
N SER A 51 0.47 -3.12 7.95
CA SER A 51 -0.13 -2.01 8.66
C SER A 51 -1.64 -1.93 8.40
N ALA A 52 -2.43 -2.11 9.46
CA ALA A 52 -3.89 -2.03 9.41
C ALA A 52 -4.49 -0.72 9.96
N LYS A 53 -3.65 0.32 10.13
CA LYS A 53 -4.09 1.62 10.67
C LYS A 53 -5.17 2.27 9.82
N GLY A 54 -6.04 3.04 10.46
CA GLY A 54 -7.13 3.78 9.81
C GLY A 54 -6.64 4.69 8.69
N THR A 55 -5.61 5.50 8.98
CA THR A 55 -4.99 6.44 8.06
C THR A 55 -4.39 5.75 6.83
N VAL A 56 -3.73 4.60 7.01
CA VAL A 56 -3.18 3.79 5.89
C VAL A 56 -4.28 3.28 4.98
N LYS A 57 -5.36 2.73 5.55
CA LYS A 57 -6.51 2.28 4.75
C LYS A 57 -7.16 3.42 3.98
N GLN A 58 -7.27 4.60 4.60
CA GLN A 58 -7.84 5.77 3.94
C GLN A 58 -6.95 6.24 2.79
N ALA A 59 -5.63 6.31 3.00
CA ALA A 59 -4.69 6.72 1.97
C ALA A 59 -4.67 5.75 0.77
N LEU A 60 -4.73 4.44 1.02
CA LEU A 60 -4.85 3.42 -0.05
C LEU A 60 -6.16 3.56 -0.85
N ARG A 61 -7.28 3.85 -0.19
CA ARG A 61 -8.55 4.10 -0.89
C ARG A 61 -8.49 5.36 -1.73
N ASN A 62 -7.97 6.45 -1.14
CA ASN A 62 -7.85 7.73 -1.83
C ASN A 62 -6.92 7.65 -3.05
N SER A 63 -5.96 6.71 -3.05
CA SER A 63 -5.08 6.51 -4.20
C SER A 63 -5.70 5.65 -5.31
N GLY A 64 -6.89 5.08 -5.08
CA GLY A 64 -7.65 4.30 -6.05
C GLY A 64 -7.69 2.79 -5.80
N PHE A 65 -7.04 2.27 -4.75
CA PHE A 65 -7.13 0.83 -4.46
C PHE A 65 -8.46 0.46 -3.80
N PHE A 66 -8.98 -0.72 -4.16
CA PHE A 66 -9.98 -1.41 -3.36
C PHE A 66 -9.32 -2.09 -2.15
N VAL A 67 -9.69 -1.70 -0.94
CA VAL A 67 -9.00 -2.12 0.30
C VAL A 67 -9.80 -3.19 1.05
N LYS A 68 -9.20 -4.38 1.21
CA LYS A 68 -9.72 -5.49 2.01
C LYS A 68 -8.86 -5.71 3.27
N ARG A 69 -9.53 -5.92 4.40
CA ARG A 69 -8.90 -6.34 5.65
C ARG A 69 -8.82 -7.87 5.69
N LEU A 70 -7.65 -8.41 6.03
CA LEU A 70 -7.43 -9.83 6.23
C LEU A 70 -7.07 -10.11 7.70
N LYS A 71 -7.21 -11.37 8.12
CA LYS A 71 -6.67 -11.83 9.40
C LYS A 71 -5.16 -11.64 9.39
N GLY A 72 -4.61 -11.06 10.45
CA GLY A 72 -3.16 -10.89 10.55
C GLY A 72 -2.45 -12.22 10.84
N PRO A 73 -1.12 -12.28 10.63
CA PRO A 73 -0.30 -13.41 11.06
C PRO A 73 -0.29 -13.53 12.60
N ILE A 74 0.34 -14.59 13.12
CA ILE A 74 0.49 -14.83 14.56
C ILE A 74 1.00 -13.54 15.24
N GLY A 75 0.32 -13.10 16.29
CA GLY A 75 0.64 -11.87 17.02
C GLY A 75 0.08 -10.56 16.43
N LYS A 76 -0.58 -10.57 15.27
CA LYS A 76 -1.25 -9.38 14.69
C LYS A 76 -2.73 -9.65 14.40
N ARG A 77 -3.59 -8.72 14.82
CA ARG A 77 -5.05 -8.85 14.59
C ARG A 77 -5.43 -8.80 13.11
N HIS A 78 -4.83 -7.89 12.35
CA HIS A 78 -5.21 -7.62 10.97
C HIS A 78 -4.01 -7.28 10.09
N MET A 79 -4.13 -7.55 8.80
CA MET A 79 -3.28 -7.00 7.73
C MET A 79 -4.14 -6.48 6.57
N ILE A 80 -3.54 -5.77 5.62
CA ILE A 80 -4.24 -5.15 4.50
C ILE A 80 -3.82 -5.78 3.17
N LYS A 81 -4.83 -6.03 2.33
CA LYS A 81 -4.71 -6.32 0.91
C LYS A 81 -5.43 -5.23 0.14
N ALA A 82 -4.73 -4.53 -0.74
CA ALA A 82 -5.25 -3.49 -1.61
C ALA A 82 -5.20 -3.99 -3.06
N ILE A 83 -6.27 -3.83 -3.83
CA ILE A 83 -6.41 -4.41 -5.18
C ILE A 83 -6.72 -3.27 -6.15
N LYS A 84 -6.03 -3.21 -7.28
CA LYS A 84 -6.36 -2.30 -8.37
C LYS A 84 -7.41 -2.98 -9.26
N LEU A 85 -8.66 -2.55 -9.19
CA LEU A 85 -9.74 -3.09 -10.00
C LEU A 85 -9.68 -2.58 -11.45
#